data_AF-Q10N57-F1
#
_entry.id   AF-Q10N57-F1
#
_cell.length_a   1.000
_cell.length_b   1.000
_cell.length_c   1.000
_cell.angle_alpha   90.00
_cell.angle_beta   90.00
_cell.angle_gamma   90.00
#
_symmetry.space_group_name_H-M   'P 1'
#
loop_
_entity.id
_entity.type
_entity.pdbx_description
1 polymer ?
#
loop_
_entity_poly.entity_id
_entity_poly.type
_entity_poly.pdbx_seq_one_letter_code
_entity_poly.pdbx_strand_id
1 'polypeptide(L)'
;MVRTAACKSLGALSKLSAQYAQKALDLLMGMMNDDTEAVRLQTLQALFHMATYGCLTVQEMHMHMFLGLLVDMNASIRDATRKILGLVNLPKLQMFKSAIDVLITSLEKHQEEQEIYSVLFSVGKNHGNFSANIAKHLAKEISMPSDGELILDKPRIKALLIVSISVAFSDDKHNKRDIPEVIFSHAISLLGKISCAIGEVVDQNSLLSYFCQRTGIPFWETKLPSRESEGCSVETVADIRPRIEKTVKSTKCLDEVLTMQSVKSIIETVERTWTIRKSCNIRDVRNILRTCKEELRILASNSSGSTGAFLSFLCEYLDAVQFIVEILRSFQLDNSYDLGPTSPDILLEKLDTSIRRMKCCYAGFNRGMEIQVCELALLANLFGLSKVGIQSKLVLDKLHWMINRLDCLCADGSCELSYFSREIKKAFDANFVGHDIFTLLELFHPKPTTDYGMLKTISADLQSGQIVAPHDCW
;
A
#
# COMPACT_ATOMS: atom_id res chain seq x y z
N MET A 1 13.98 17.92 -21.86
CA MET A 1 14.65 16.60 -21.91
C MET A 1 15.87 16.54 -20.97
N VAL A 2 16.90 17.37 -21.15
CA VAL A 2 18.09 17.37 -20.26
C VAL A 2 17.73 17.72 -18.81
N ARG A 3 16.94 18.78 -18.57
CA ARG A 3 16.48 19.19 -17.23
C ARG A 3 15.68 18.10 -16.50
N THR A 4 14.78 17.42 -17.22
CA THR A 4 14.00 16.27 -16.74
C THR A 4 14.92 15.11 -16.29
N ALA A 5 15.88 14.73 -17.15
CA ALA A 5 16.84 13.68 -16.82
C ALA A 5 17.71 14.04 -15.61
N ALA A 6 18.15 15.30 -15.52
CA ALA A 6 18.91 15.81 -14.38
C ALA A 6 18.11 15.73 -13.07
N CYS A 7 16.85 16.17 -13.05
CA CYS A 7 15.98 16.08 -11.87
C CYS A 7 15.82 14.63 -11.38
N LYS A 8 15.63 13.71 -12.33
CA LYS A 8 15.52 12.28 -12.04
C LYS A 8 16.81 11.72 -11.43
N SER A 9 17.97 12.04 -12.00
CA SER A 9 19.27 11.63 -11.45
C SER A 9 19.52 12.20 -10.06
N LEU A 10 19.20 13.49 -9.83
CA LEU A 10 19.31 14.12 -8.51
C LEU A 10 18.49 13.36 -7.46
N GLY A 11 17.21 13.09 -7.74
CA GLY A 11 16.36 12.33 -6.81
C GLY A 11 16.85 10.89 -6.57
N ALA A 12 17.28 10.19 -7.62
CA ALA A 12 17.76 8.81 -7.51
C ALA A 12 19.05 8.67 -6.69
N LEU A 13 19.94 9.67 -6.77
CA LEU A 13 21.22 9.68 -6.07
C LEU A 13 21.11 10.21 -4.63
N SER A 14 20.03 10.95 -4.29
CA SER A 14 19.76 11.43 -2.92
C SER A 14 19.70 10.33 -1.86
N LYS A 15 19.38 9.08 -2.23
CA LYS A 15 19.39 7.95 -1.29
C LYS A 15 20.80 7.53 -0.83
N LEU A 16 21.85 7.95 -1.53
CA LEU A 16 23.22 7.50 -1.27
C LEU A 16 23.91 8.30 -0.15
N SER A 17 23.49 9.54 0.09
CA SER A 17 24.11 10.42 1.08
C SER A 17 23.17 11.55 1.49
N ALA A 18 23.02 11.78 2.79
CA ALA A 18 22.24 12.90 3.33
C ALA A 18 22.79 14.27 2.88
N GLN A 19 24.11 14.42 2.77
CA GLN A 19 24.73 15.67 2.31
C GLN A 19 24.44 15.92 0.82
N TYR A 20 24.44 14.86 0.02
CA TYR A 20 24.03 14.96 -1.38
C TYR A 20 22.54 15.29 -1.48
N ALA A 21 21.70 14.61 -0.70
CA ALA A 21 20.25 14.85 -0.68
C ALA A 21 19.91 16.31 -0.39
N GLN A 22 20.62 16.94 0.55
CA GLN A 22 20.43 18.36 0.84
C GLN A 22 20.81 19.26 -0.35
N LYS A 23 21.97 19.04 -0.98
CA LYS A 23 22.37 19.83 -2.16
C LYS A 23 21.44 19.59 -3.35
N ALA A 24 21.00 18.35 -3.53
CA ALA A 24 20.05 17.99 -4.57
C ALA A 24 18.69 18.66 -4.33
N LEU A 25 18.24 18.74 -3.07
CA LEU A 25 17.04 19.46 -2.69
C LEU A 25 17.12 20.94 -3.12
N ASP A 26 18.21 21.62 -2.76
CA ASP A 26 18.38 23.04 -3.07
C ASP A 26 18.35 23.31 -4.59
N LEU A 27 18.91 22.41 -5.40
CA LEU A 27 18.85 22.47 -6.86
C LEU A 27 17.43 22.18 -7.40
N LEU A 28 16.76 21.19 -6.83
CA LEU A 28 15.38 20.82 -7.21
C LEU A 28 14.39 21.94 -6.87
N MET A 29 14.61 22.71 -5.79
CA MET A 29 13.79 23.88 -5.45
C MET A 29 13.72 24.89 -6.61
N GLY A 30 14.84 25.13 -7.30
CA GLY A 30 14.85 26.01 -8.48
C GLY A 30 14.05 25.46 -9.65
N MET A 31 14.00 24.12 -9.81
CA MET A 31 13.28 23.45 -10.90
C MET A 31 11.77 23.33 -10.64
N MET A 32 11.31 23.58 -9.41
CA MET A 32 9.89 23.62 -9.08
C MET A 32 9.15 24.80 -9.72
N ASN A 33 9.85 25.88 -10.07
CA ASN A 33 9.29 27.05 -10.76
C ASN A 33 9.57 27.05 -12.27
N ASP A 34 10.01 25.93 -12.82
CA ASP A 34 10.37 25.86 -14.22
C ASP A 34 9.17 26.12 -15.13
N ASP A 35 9.36 26.91 -16.19
CA ASP A 35 8.31 27.28 -17.16
C ASP A 35 7.67 26.02 -17.80
N THR A 36 8.43 24.93 -17.86
CA THR A 36 8.01 23.66 -18.47
C THR A 36 7.33 22.77 -17.44
N GLU A 37 6.03 22.51 -17.62
CA GLU A 37 5.23 21.63 -16.75
C GLU A 37 5.86 20.25 -16.53
N ALA A 38 6.36 19.61 -17.60
CA ALA A 38 7.01 18.30 -17.52
C ALA A 38 8.27 18.31 -16.65
N VAL A 39 8.95 19.45 -16.51
CA VAL A 39 10.11 19.58 -15.62
C VAL A 39 9.63 19.74 -14.19
N ARG A 40 8.65 20.62 -13.91
CA ARG A 40 8.05 20.76 -12.58
C ARG A 40 7.54 19.41 -12.05
N LEU A 41 6.82 18.65 -12.87
CA LEU A 41 6.28 17.35 -12.48
C LEU A 41 7.39 16.33 -12.19
N GLN A 42 8.44 16.29 -13.02
CA GLN A 42 9.58 15.40 -12.77
C GLN A 42 10.35 15.78 -11.50
N THR A 43 10.48 17.08 -11.24
CA THR A 43 11.08 17.61 -10.00
C THR A 43 10.26 17.17 -8.79
N LEU A 44 8.93 17.30 -8.84
CA LEU A 44 8.04 16.81 -7.79
C LEU A 44 8.16 15.29 -7.61
N GLN A 45 8.25 14.51 -8.68
CA GLN A 45 8.46 13.07 -8.58
C GLN A 45 9.80 12.73 -7.92
N ALA A 46 10.87 13.47 -8.21
CA ALA A 46 12.16 13.30 -7.54
C ALA A 46 12.08 13.62 -6.04
N LEU A 47 11.41 14.72 -5.67
CA LEU A 47 11.18 15.11 -4.28
C LEU A 47 10.30 14.10 -3.54
N PHE A 48 9.28 13.55 -4.20
CA PHE A 48 8.44 12.49 -3.65
C PHE A 48 9.26 11.25 -3.31
N HIS A 49 10.10 10.77 -4.23
CA HIS A 49 11.02 9.67 -3.92
C HIS A 49 11.93 9.99 -2.73
N MET A 50 12.48 11.21 -2.67
CA MET A 50 13.29 11.63 -1.53
C MET A 50 12.51 11.61 -0.20
N ALA A 51 11.23 12.01 -0.22
CA ALA A 51 10.36 11.97 0.95
C ALA A 51 10.10 10.53 1.39
N THR A 52 9.77 9.64 0.45
CA THR A 52 9.51 8.22 0.72
C THR A 52 10.71 7.50 1.32
N TYR A 53 11.94 7.82 0.89
CA TYR A 53 13.17 7.26 1.46
C TYR A 53 13.64 7.96 2.74
N GLY A 54 12.91 8.95 3.25
CA GLY A 54 13.28 9.70 4.45
C GLY A 54 14.52 10.57 4.30
N CYS A 55 14.93 10.89 3.06
CA CYS A 55 16.10 11.74 2.78
C CYS A 55 15.73 13.18 2.40
N LEU A 56 14.43 13.51 2.36
CA LEU A 56 13.95 14.89 2.16
C LEU A 56 13.87 15.65 3.48
N THR A 57 14.78 16.60 3.70
CA THR A 57 14.74 17.50 4.86
C THR A 57 14.31 18.90 4.44
N VAL A 58 13.02 19.20 4.62
CA VAL A 58 12.48 20.53 4.28
C VAL A 58 12.85 21.54 5.35
N GLN A 59 13.37 22.69 4.91
CA GLN A 59 13.70 23.83 5.76
C GLN A 59 12.75 24.99 5.48
N GLU A 60 12.75 25.99 6.36
CA GLU A 60 11.87 27.15 6.24
C GLU A 60 12.05 27.90 4.92
N MET A 61 13.29 28.01 4.43
CA MET A 61 13.59 28.61 3.12
C MET A 61 12.96 27.88 1.94
N HIS A 62 12.64 26.58 2.08
CA HIS A 62 12.02 25.76 1.02
C HIS A 62 10.49 25.82 1.04
N MET A 63 9.87 26.24 2.14
CA MET A 63 8.42 26.14 2.31
C MET A 63 7.66 26.98 1.32
N HIS A 64 8.09 28.23 1.07
CA HIS A 64 7.40 29.12 0.14
C HIS A 64 7.20 28.46 -1.24
N MET A 65 8.16 27.64 -1.67
CA MET A 65 8.06 26.91 -2.93
C MET A 65 7.02 25.81 -2.92
N PHE A 66 7.05 24.92 -1.92
CA PHE A 66 6.03 23.89 -1.79
C PHE A 66 4.62 24.48 -1.68
N LEU A 67 4.48 25.54 -0.87
CA LEU A 67 3.20 26.19 -0.65
C LEU A 67 2.67 26.89 -1.90
N GLY A 68 3.55 27.49 -2.71
CA GLY A 68 3.16 28.10 -3.99
C GLY A 68 2.57 27.08 -4.98
N LEU A 69 3.11 25.85 -5.01
CA LEU A 69 2.62 24.81 -5.92
C LEU A 69 1.29 24.17 -5.50
N LEU A 70 0.87 24.31 -4.25
CA LEU A 70 -0.46 23.82 -3.81
C LEU A 70 -1.61 24.59 -4.47
N VAL A 71 -1.34 25.78 -5.01
CA VAL A 71 -2.29 26.62 -5.75
C VAL A 71 -1.92 26.76 -7.22
N ASP A 72 -1.07 25.87 -7.76
CA ASP A 72 -0.73 25.83 -9.19
C ASP A 72 -1.99 25.60 -10.05
N MET A 73 -2.00 26.11 -11.28
CA MET A 73 -3.13 25.92 -12.21
C MET A 73 -3.34 24.45 -12.59
N ASN A 74 -2.26 23.66 -12.59
CA ASN A 74 -2.28 22.26 -12.97
C ASN A 74 -2.62 21.35 -11.78
N ALA A 75 -3.70 20.58 -11.90
CA ALA A 75 -4.17 19.65 -10.88
C ALA A 75 -3.15 18.57 -10.49
N SER A 76 -2.40 18.04 -11.47
CA SER A 76 -1.37 17.01 -11.22
C SER A 76 -0.19 17.56 -10.43
N ILE A 77 0.19 18.82 -10.64
CA ILE A 77 1.22 19.50 -9.84
C ILE A 77 0.73 19.69 -8.40
N ARG A 78 -0.52 20.14 -8.21
CA ARG A 78 -1.12 20.28 -6.89
C ARG A 78 -1.16 18.94 -6.15
N ASP A 79 -1.64 17.88 -6.81
CA ASP A 79 -1.72 16.52 -6.25
C ASP A 79 -0.36 15.97 -5.85
N ALA A 80 0.63 16.03 -6.74
CA ALA A 80 1.99 15.57 -6.45
C ALA A 80 2.62 16.36 -5.28
N THR A 81 2.37 17.68 -5.22
CA THR A 81 2.83 18.52 -4.11
C THR A 81 2.20 18.12 -2.78
N ARG A 82 0.89 17.84 -2.77
CA ARG A 82 0.19 17.33 -1.57
C ARG A 82 0.79 16.00 -1.11
N LYS A 83 0.99 15.04 -2.01
CA LYS A 83 1.59 13.74 -1.68
C LYS A 83 2.95 13.88 -1.00
N ILE A 84 3.79 14.80 -1.47
CA ILE A 84 5.08 15.10 -0.81
C ILE A 84 4.84 15.72 0.57
N LEU A 85 3.96 16.72 0.66
CA LEU A 85 3.66 17.40 1.91
C LEU A 85 3.15 16.44 2.99
N GLY A 86 2.36 15.42 2.60
CA GLY A 86 1.90 14.35 3.47
C GLY A 86 3.00 13.46 4.03
N LEU A 87 4.19 13.42 3.42
CA LEU A 87 5.31 12.56 3.82
C LEU A 87 6.45 13.31 4.52
N VAL A 88 6.60 14.60 4.29
CA VAL A 88 7.73 15.38 4.83
C VAL A 88 7.60 15.62 6.33
N ASN A 89 8.75 15.65 7.00
CA ASN A 89 8.86 16.16 8.35
C ASN A 89 8.98 17.70 8.33
N LEU A 90 8.09 18.38 9.05
CA LEU A 90 8.06 19.82 9.25
C LEU A 90 8.59 20.11 10.65
N PRO A 91 9.87 20.52 10.81
CA PRO A 91 10.50 20.60 12.11
C PRO A 91 9.98 21.74 13.01
N LYS A 92 9.31 22.75 12.42
CA LYS A 92 8.82 23.93 13.13
C LYS A 92 7.31 24.05 13.06
N LEU A 93 6.69 24.45 14.18
CA LEU A 93 5.24 24.70 14.26
C LEU A 93 4.75 25.72 13.22
N GLN A 94 5.54 26.75 12.91
CA GLN A 94 5.16 27.77 11.92
C GLN A 94 5.09 27.21 10.49
N MET A 95 6.01 26.29 10.13
CA MET A 95 5.97 25.62 8.83
C MET A 95 4.72 24.73 8.72
N PHE A 96 4.41 24.00 9.80
CA PHE A 96 3.20 23.19 9.90
C PHE A 96 1.92 24.03 9.78
N LYS A 97 1.82 25.16 10.49
CA LYS A 97 0.68 26.08 10.38
C LYS A 97 0.53 26.63 8.97
N SER A 98 1.62 27.10 8.36
CA SER A 98 1.60 27.64 6.99
C SER A 98 1.12 26.61 5.97
N ALA A 99 1.54 25.35 6.12
CA ALA A 99 1.05 24.25 5.30
C ALA A 99 -0.46 24.04 5.43
N ILE A 100 -0.98 24.04 6.66
CA ILE A 100 -2.42 23.91 6.92
C ILE A 100 -3.20 25.09 6.35
N ASP A 101 -2.73 26.33 6.54
CA ASP A 101 -3.42 27.53 6.07
C ASP A 101 -3.56 27.56 4.53
N VAL A 102 -2.53 27.13 3.81
CA VAL A 102 -2.58 27.03 2.33
C VAL A 102 -3.49 25.89 1.87
N LEU A 103 -3.51 24.76 2.58
CA LEU A 103 -4.45 23.67 2.31
C LEU A 103 -5.90 24.09 2.58
N ILE A 104 -6.16 24.86 3.65
CA ILE A 104 -7.48 25.45 3.92
C ILE A 104 -7.89 26.40 2.79
N THR A 105 -6.98 27.28 2.36
CA THR A 105 -7.22 28.17 1.22
C THR A 105 -7.48 27.38 -0.06
N SER A 106 -6.86 26.20 -0.20
CA SER A 106 -7.08 25.31 -1.35
C SER A 106 -8.47 24.66 -1.33
N LEU A 107 -9.02 24.35 -0.15
CA LEU A 107 -10.39 23.84 0.00
C LEU A 107 -11.44 24.85 -0.47
N GLU A 108 -11.15 26.15 -0.32
CA GLU A 108 -12.06 27.22 -0.73
C GLU A 108 -12.02 27.47 -2.25
N LYS A 109 -10.93 27.08 -2.92
CA LYS A 109 -10.65 27.43 -4.32
C LYS A 109 -10.76 26.26 -5.30
N HIS A 110 -10.63 25.03 -4.83
CA HIS A 110 -10.49 23.85 -5.70
C HIS A 110 -11.50 22.75 -5.35
N GLN A 111 -11.93 21.97 -6.34
CA GLN A 111 -12.90 20.87 -6.17
C GLN A 111 -12.30 19.58 -5.58
N GLU A 112 -11.01 19.57 -5.28
CA GLU A 112 -10.22 18.41 -4.80
C GLU A 112 -10.33 18.24 -3.26
N GLU A 113 -11.56 18.32 -2.74
CA GLU A 113 -11.84 18.36 -1.29
C GLU A 113 -11.32 17.09 -0.58
N GLN A 114 -11.51 15.92 -1.19
CA GLN A 114 -11.13 14.63 -0.60
C GLN A 114 -9.61 14.46 -0.51
N GLU A 115 -8.88 14.82 -1.57
CA GLU A 115 -7.43 14.74 -1.62
C GLU A 115 -6.80 15.71 -0.60
N ILE A 116 -7.39 16.90 -0.44
CA ILE A 116 -6.93 17.87 0.57
C ILE A 116 -7.20 17.35 1.98
N TYR A 117 -8.35 16.73 2.25
CA TYR A 117 -8.60 16.10 3.56
C TYR A 117 -7.66 14.95 3.86
N SER A 118 -7.37 14.09 2.88
CA SER A 118 -6.40 13.00 3.05
C SER A 118 -5.00 13.53 3.40
N VAL A 119 -4.56 14.61 2.74
CA VAL A 119 -3.26 15.21 3.06
C VAL A 119 -3.26 15.92 4.41
N LEU A 120 -4.34 16.64 4.78
CA LEU A 120 -4.48 17.27 6.10
C LEU A 120 -4.41 16.22 7.21
N PHE A 121 -5.09 15.09 7.03
CA PHE A 121 -5.02 13.96 7.95
C PHE A 121 -3.60 13.40 8.07
N SER A 122 -2.91 13.18 6.94
CA SER A 122 -1.57 12.61 6.90
C SER A 122 -0.52 13.54 7.54
N VAL A 123 -0.55 14.83 7.18
CA VAL A 123 0.28 15.87 7.79
C VAL A 123 0.01 15.94 9.29
N GLY A 124 -1.26 15.92 9.71
CA GLY A 124 -1.62 15.96 11.12
C GLY A 124 -1.16 14.72 11.89
N LYS A 125 -1.27 13.52 11.31
CA LYS A 125 -0.85 12.24 11.90
C LYS A 125 0.67 12.23 12.14
N ASN A 126 1.43 12.69 11.17
CA ASN A 126 2.90 12.70 11.22
C ASN A 126 3.45 13.74 12.22
N HIS A 127 2.67 14.79 12.52
CA HIS A 127 3.09 15.90 13.39
C HIS A 127 2.22 16.02 14.65
N GLY A 128 1.85 14.91 15.28
CA GLY A 128 0.76 14.96 16.25
C GLY A 128 1.00 15.85 17.49
N ASN A 129 2.23 16.25 17.83
CA ASN A 129 2.48 17.29 18.86
C ASN A 129 1.93 18.66 18.43
N PHE A 130 2.15 19.04 17.17
CA PHE A 130 1.63 20.28 16.61
C PHE A 130 0.12 20.19 16.38
N SER A 131 -0.36 19.04 15.94
CA SER A 131 -1.80 18.78 15.76
C SER A 131 -2.56 18.81 17.09
N ALA A 132 -1.98 18.28 18.18
CA ALA A 132 -2.56 18.40 19.51
C ALA A 132 -2.60 19.85 20.01
N ASN A 133 -1.62 20.67 19.64
CA ASN A 133 -1.64 22.11 19.92
C ASN A 133 -2.80 22.79 19.17
N ILE A 134 -2.99 22.48 17.89
CA ILE A 134 -4.16 22.95 17.11
C ILE A 134 -5.46 22.51 17.78
N ALA A 135 -5.58 21.25 18.20
CA ALA A 135 -6.76 20.74 18.86
C ALA A 135 -7.13 21.52 20.13
N LYS A 136 -6.13 21.89 20.95
CA LYS A 136 -6.34 22.71 22.16
C LYS A 136 -6.79 24.13 21.83
N HIS A 137 -6.24 24.74 20.79
CA HIS A 137 -6.66 26.07 20.34
C HIS A 137 -8.07 26.06 19.75
N LEU A 138 -8.36 25.07 18.89
CA LEU A 138 -9.68 24.90 18.28
C LEU A 138 -10.75 24.62 19.34
N ALA A 139 -10.46 23.79 20.34
CA ALA A 139 -11.39 23.53 21.43
C ALA A 139 -11.76 24.81 22.20
N LYS A 140 -10.77 25.68 22.48
CA LYS A 140 -11.02 27.00 23.09
C LYS A 140 -11.88 27.88 22.18
N GLU A 141 -11.60 27.89 20.88
CA GLU A 141 -12.38 28.65 19.90
C GLU A 141 -13.84 28.16 19.88
N ILE A 142 -14.08 26.84 19.90
CA ILE A 142 -15.42 26.24 19.93
C ILE A 142 -16.16 26.49 21.25
N SER A 143 -15.45 26.54 22.38
CA SER A 143 -16.05 26.74 23.71
C SER A 143 -16.33 28.21 24.07
N MET A 144 -15.90 29.19 23.27
CA MET A 144 -16.20 30.60 23.52
C MET A 144 -17.66 30.91 23.11
N PRO A 145 -18.41 31.69 23.92
CA PRO A 145 -19.75 32.13 23.55
C PRO A 145 -19.62 33.11 22.38
N SER A 146 -19.91 32.63 21.17
CA SER A 146 -19.68 33.43 19.97
C SER A 146 -20.84 34.41 19.74
N ASP A 147 -20.55 35.71 19.71
CA ASP A 147 -21.44 36.75 19.16
C ASP A 147 -21.55 36.65 17.62
N GLY A 148 -20.87 35.68 17.00
CA GLY A 148 -20.92 35.37 15.58
C GLY A 148 -20.79 33.87 15.33
N GLU A 149 -21.79 33.30 14.65
CA GLU A 149 -22.01 31.88 14.39
C GLU A 149 -20.73 31.10 13.97
N LEU A 150 -20.27 30.20 14.85
CA LEU A 150 -19.32 29.14 14.51
C LEU A 150 -20.02 28.13 13.59
N ILE A 151 -20.10 28.47 12.31
CA ILE A 151 -20.65 27.58 11.29
C ILE A 151 -19.64 26.43 11.11
N LEU A 152 -19.97 25.26 11.67
CA LEU A 152 -19.20 24.00 11.54
C LEU A 152 -18.98 23.59 10.08
N ASP A 153 -19.78 24.14 9.17
CA ASP A 153 -19.67 23.93 7.73
C ASP A 153 -18.48 24.67 7.07
N LYS A 154 -17.85 25.63 7.76
CA LYS A 154 -16.71 26.39 7.22
C LYS A 154 -15.52 25.46 6.90
N PRO A 155 -14.92 25.53 5.69
CA PRO A 155 -13.77 24.69 5.29
C PRO A 155 -12.62 24.70 6.31
N ARG A 156 -12.32 25.87 6.90
CA ARG A 156 -11.35 26.02 7.98
C ARG A 156 -11.64 25.10 9.18
N ILE A 157 -12.88 25.10 9.67
CA ILE A 157 -13.24 24.31 10.86
C ILE A 157 -13.13 22.82 10.55
N LYS A 158 -13.61 22.38 9.39
CA LYS A 158 -13.50 20.99 8.92
C LYS A 158 -12.04 20.53 8.84
N ALA A 159 -11.18 21.34 8.22
CA ALA A 159 -9.76 21.05 8.09
C ALA A 159 -9.07 20.93 9.46
N LEU A 160 -9.32 21.89 10.36
CA LEU A 160 -8.73 21.87 11.70
C LEU A 160 -9.24 20.70 12.54
N LEU A 161 -10.51 20.28 12.39
CA LEU A 161 -11.04 19.07 13.02
C LEU A 161 -10.30 17.82 12.51
N ILE A 162 -10.12 17.68 11.20
CA ILE A 162 -9.40 16.55 10.58
C ILE A 162 -7.94 16.48 11.07
N VAL A 163 -7.24 17.61 11.13
CA VAL A 163 -5.88 17.66 11.69
C VAL A 163 -5.88 17.32 13.19
N SER A 164 -6.91 17.74 13.92
CA SER A 164 -6.98 17.49 15.37
C SER A 164 -7.21 16.00 15.68
N ILE A 165 -8.08 15.32 14.95
CA ILE A 165 -8.37 13.90 15.18
C ILE A 165 -7.24 12.97 14.71
N SER A 166 -6.42 13.39 13.74
CA SER A 166 -5.34 12.56 13.21
C SER A 166 -4.28 12.23 14.26
N VAL A 167 -4.22 13.01 15.34
CA VAL A 167 -3.38 12.75 16.53
C VAL A 167 -3.65 11.35 17.10
N ALA A 168 -4.90 10.87 17.06
CA ALA A 168 -5.27 9.54 17.54
C ALA A 168 -4.63 8.39 16.74
N PHE A 169 -4.17 8.69 15.52
CA PHE A 169 -3.57 7.73 14.60
C PHE A 169 -2.06 7.89 14.46
N SER A 170 -1.45 8.77 15.28
CA SER A 170 -0.01 9.01 15.30
C SER A 170 0.72 7.80 15.90
N ASP A 171 1.86 7.41 15.32
CA ASP A 171 2.64 6.23 15.73
C ASP A 171 3.35 6.39 17.09
N ASP A 172 3.29 7.57 17.70
CA ASP A 172 3.87 7.89 19.00
C ASP A 172 3.04 7.30 20.15
N LYS A 173 3.15 5.97 20.34
CA LYS A 173 2.43 5.18 21.36
C LYS A 173 2.72 5.60 22.80
N HIS A 174 3.76 6.40 23.04
CA HIS A 174 4.20 6.78 24.39
C HIS A 174 3.67 8.14 24.84
N ASN A 175 3.12 8.95 23.94
CA ASN A 175 2.46 10.20 24.29
C ASN A 175 0.95 10.03 24.10
N LYS A 176 0.22 9.72 25.18
CA LYS A 176 -1.23 9.98 25.23
C LYS A 176 -1.41 11.49 25.14
N ARG A 177 -1.52 12.00 23.92
CA ARG A 177 -1.73 13.42 23.66
C ARG A 177 -3.19 13.73 24.02
N ASP A 178 -3.37 14.53 25.06
CA ASP A 178 -4.71 14.92 25.52
C ASP A 178 -5.36 15.87 24.50
N ILE A 179 -6.33 15.32 23.78
CA ILE A 179 -7.21 16.04 22.86
C ILE A 179 -8.52 16.31 23.61
N PRO A 180 -8.99 17.57 23.67
CA PRO A 180 -10.26 17.90 24.31
C PRO A 180 -11.45 17.14 23.70
N GLU A 181 -12.36 16.65 24.55
CA GLU A 181 -13.52 15.84 24.15
C GLU A 181 -14.42 16.54 23.13
N VAL A 182 -14.54 17.87 23.23
CA VAL A 182 -15.31 18.71 22.31
C VAL A 182 -14.84 18.59 20.85
N ILE A 183 -13.58 18.21 20.59
CA ILE A 183 -13.10 17.96 19.23
C ILE A 183 -13.77 16.72 18.64
N PHE A 184 -13.90 15.66 19.42
CA PHE A 184 -14.49 14.40 18.97
C PHE A 184 -16.00 14.54 18.73
N SER A 185 -16.71 15.33 19.54
CA SER A 185 -18.15 15.55 19.35
C SER A 185 -18.44 16.24 18.01
N HIS A 186 -17.63 17.22 17.64
CA HIS A 186 -17.75 17.91 16.36
C HIS A 186 -17.26 17.06 15.18
N ALA A 187 -16.26 16.21 15.39
CA ALA A 187 -15.76 15.29 14.36
C ALA A 187 -16.81 14.25 13.91
N ILE A 188 -17.76 13.87 14.77
CA ILE A 188 -18.86 12.95 14.40
C ILE A 188 -19.65 13.49 13.19
N SER A 189 -19.87 14.81 13.12
CA SER A 189 -20.57 15.44 11.99
C SER A 189 -19.83 15.32 10.64
N LEU A 190 -18.52 15.03 10.69
CA LEU A 190 -17.65 14.88 9.52
C LEU A 190 -17.21 13.43 9.28
N LEU A 191 -17.83 12.46 9.96
CA LEU A 191 -17.41 11.07 9.96
C LEU A 191 -17.21 10.49 8.55
N GLY A 192 -18.14 10.75 7.62
CA GLY A 192 -18.02 10.26 6.24
C GLY A 192 -16.78 10.83 5.53
N LYS A 193 -16.53 12.13 5.66
CA LYS A 193 -15.35 12.81 5.07
C LYS A 193 -14.05 12.34 5.71
N ILE A 194 -14.06 12.14 7.02
CA ILE A 194 -12.92 11.60 7.78
C ILE A 194 -12.64 10.15 7.34
N SER A 195 -13.66 9.32 7.20
CA SER A 195 -13.51 7.92 6.76
C SER A 195 -12.93 7.85 5.35
N CYS A 196 -13.42 8.67 4.41
CA CYS A 196 -12.84 8.78 3.07
C CYS A 196 -11.37 9.24 3.09
N ALA A 197 -11.03 10.22 3.94
CA ALA A 197 -9.67 10.75 4.06
C ALA A 197 -8.67 9.72 4.63
N ILE A 198 -9.13 8.83 5.51
CA ILE A 198 -8.36 7.74 6.12
C ILE A 198 -8.17 6.56 5.13
N GLY A 199 -9.11 6.37 4.20
CA GLY A 199 -9.13 5.26 3.25
C GLY A 199 -9.70 3.95 3.84
N GLU A 200 -9.57 2.84 3.11
CA GLU A 200 -10.16 1.52 3.46
C GLU A 200 -9.61 0.86 4.75
N VAL A 201 -8.73 1.55 5.50
CA VAL A 201 -8.01 0.98 6.64
C VAL A 201 -8.87 0.90 7.91
N VAL A 202 -9.91 1.73 8.03
CA VAL A 202 -10.75 1.78 9.24
C VAL A 202 -12.22 1.82 8.84
N ASP A 203 -13.00 0.85 9.34
CA ASP A 203 -14.43 0.84 9.09
C ASP A 203 -15.12 2.03 9.79
N GLN A 204 -16.11 2.60 9.11
CA GLN A 204 -16.79 3.81 9.55
C GLN A 204 -17.50 3.64 10.91
N ASN A 205 -17.94 2.42 11.25
CA ASN A 205 -18.60 2.11 12.51
C ASN A 205 -17.61 2.10 13.68
N SER A 206 -16.39 1.60 13.46
CA SER A 206 -15.30 1.66 14.42
C SER A 206 -14.84 3.08 14.68
N LEU A 207 -14.76 3.93 13.64
CA LEU A 207 -14.47 5.36 13.81
C LEU A 207 -15.55 6.07 14.62
N LEU A 208 -16.82 5.80 14.34
CA LEU A 208 -17.94 6.35 15.10
C LEU A 208 -17.89 5.90 16.56
N SER A 209 -17.74 4.60 16.80
CA SER A 209 -17.62 4.02 18.15
C SER A 209 -16.47 4.65 18.92
N TYR A 210 -15.31 4.83 18.27
CA TYR A 210 -14.16 5.50 18.85
C TYR A 210 -14.47 6.96 19.23
N PHE A 211 -15.08 7.75 18.34
CA PHE A 211 -15.45 9.12 18.67
C PHE A 211 -16.47 9.21 19.80
N CYS A 212 -17.51 8.36 19.79
CA CYS A 212 -18.51 8.30 20.86
C CYS A 212 -17.88 7.99 22.23
N GLN A 213 -16.99 6.98 22.30
CA GLN A 213 -16.24 6.65 23.51
C GLN A 213 -15.41 7.83 24.03
N ARG A 214 -14.80 8.61 23.14
CA ARG A 214 -13.98 9.78 23.49
C ARG A 214 -14.80 11.00 23.89
N THR A 215 -16.08 11.03 23.57
CA THR A 215 -17.03 12.07 24.01
C THR A 215 -17.76 11.74 25.31
N GLY A 216 -17.53 10.55 25.89
CA GLY A 216 -18.23 10.10 27.10
C GLY A 216 -19.70 9.71 26.88
N ILE A 217 -20.15 9.54 25.63
CA ILE A 217 -21.54 9.19 25.29
C ILE A 217 -21.64 7.66 25.06
N PRO A 218 -22.47 6.91 25.81
CA PRO A 218 -22.69 5.48 25.56
C PRO A 218 -23.55 5.28 24.30
N PHE A 219 -22.97 4.67 23.26
CA PHE A 219 -23.64 4.40 21.98
C PHE A 219 -24.49 3.11 22.06
N TRP A 220 -25.77 3.17 21.68
CA TRP A 220 -26.69 2.03 21.69
C TRP A 220 -26.83 1.49 20.27
N GLU A 221 -26.41 0.25 20.03
CA GLU A 221 -26.63 -0.44 18.75
C GLU A 221 -28.13 -0.54 18.44
N THR A 222 -28.54 -0.03 17.28
CA THR A 222 -29.81 -0.43 16.66
C THR A 222 -29.62 -0.72 15.18
N LYS A 223 -30.19 -1.86 14.76
CA LYS A 223 -30.08 -2.51 13.46
C LYS A 223 -30.91 -1.84 12.34
N LEU A 224 -30.36 -1.93 11.11
CA LEU A 224 -30.99 -2.00 9.75
C LEU A 224 -31.77 -0.77 9.20
N PRO A 225 -32.10 -0.67 7.89
CA PRO A 225 -31.51 -1.18 6.62
C PRO A 225 -31.42 -0.12 5.48
N SER A 226 -30.99 -0.59 4.30
CA SER A 226 -30.76 0.04 2.97
C SER A 226 -31.81 1.00 2.38
N ARG A 227 -31.35 1.93 1.50
CA ARG A 227 -31.90 2.12 0.13
C ARG A 227 -31.09 3.08 -0.77
N GLU A 228 -31.26 2.83 -2.07
CA GLU A 228 -30.61 3.33 -3.30
C GLU A 228 -30.98 4.76 -3.71
N SER A 229 -30.24 5.34 -4.68
CA SER A 229 -30.71 6.14 -5.86
C SER A 229 -29.50 6.88 -6.50
N GLU A 230 -29.02 6.51 -7.72
CA GLU A 230 -29.32 7.12 -9.06
C GLU A 230 -28.83 8.58 -9.21
N GLY A 231 -28.15 9.07 -10.26
CA GLY A 231 -27.67 8.54 -11.54
C GLY A 231 -27.08 9.67 -12.45
N CYS A 232 -26.42 9.27 -13.55
CA CYS A 232 -26.17 9.95 -14.85
C CYS A 232 -25.34 11.28 -14.91
N SER A 233 -24.61 11.63 -15.98
CA SER A 233 -24.43 11.11 -17.36
C SER A 233 -23.16 11.69 -18.03
N VAL A 234 -22.74 11.01 -19.11
CA VAL A 234 -21.50 11.13 -19.90
C VAL A 234 -21.65 12.06 -21.10
N GLU A 235 -20.58 12.76 -21.50
CA GLU A 235 -20.35 13.19 -22.90
C GLU A 235 -19.16 12.40 -23.49
N THR A 236 -19.29 11.93 -24.74
CA THR A 236 -18.27 11.12 -25.43
C THR A 236 -17.76 11.77 -26.72
N VAL A 237 -16.43 11.65 -26.88
CA VAL A 237 -15.68 11.08 -28.02
C VAL A 237 -15.79 11.77 -29.39
N ALA A 238 -14.66 12.26 -29.91
CA ALA A 238 -14.19 11.84 -31.25
C ALA A 238 -12.79 12.35 -31.63
N ASP A 239 -12.36 13.55 -31.20
CA ASP A 239 -11.39 14.30 -32.03
C ASP A 239 -9.94 14.38 -31.52
N ILE A 240 -9.61 13.74 -30.39
CA ILE A 240 -8.31 13.90 -29.71
C ILE A 240 -7.39 12.66 -29.87
N ARG A 241 -7.93 11.55 -30.36
CA ARG A 241 -7.36 10.20 -30.22
C ARG A 241 -5.99 9.94 -30.90
N PRO A 242 -5.70 10.40 -32.13
CA PRO A 242 -4.49 9.92 -32.84
C PRO A 242 -3.19 10.62 -32.40
N ARG A 243 -3.26 11.83 -31.83
CA ARG A 243 -2.09 12.64 -31.49
C ARG A 243 -1.56 12.40 -30.07
N ILE A 244 -2.45 12.06 -29.13
CA ILE A 244 -2.08 11.69 -27.76
C ILE A 244 -1.40 10.31 -27.71
N GLU A 245 -1.84 9.36 -28.55
CA GLU A 245 -1.32 7.98 -28.52
C GLU A 245 0.18 7.86 -28.85
N LYS A 246 0.74 8.76 -29.67
CA LYS A 246 2.16 8.69 -30.07
C LYS A 246 3.11 9.25 -29.01
N THR A 247 2.73 10.32 -28.32
CA THR A 247 3.50 10.92 -27.22
C THR A 247 3.29 10.16 -25.90
N VAL A 248 2.09 9.63 -25.63
CA VAL A 248 1.81 8.81 -24.43
C VAL A 248 2.55 7.47 -24.46
N LYS A 249 2.71 6.83 -25.64
CA LYS A 249 3.47 5.56 -25.74
C LYS A 249 4.95 5.71 -25.41
N SER A 250 5.59 6.81 -25.81
CA SER A 250 7.01 7.06 -25.53
C SER A 250 7.29 7.38 -24.07
N THR A 251 6.36 8.06 -23.38
CA THR A 251 6.47 8.38 -21.94
C THR A 251 6.14 7.17 -21.06
N LYS A 252 5.13 6.37 -21.43
CA LYS A 252 4.77 5.11 -20.72
C LYS A 252 5.90 4.08 -20.71
N CYS A 253 6.60 3.91 -21.84
CA CYS A 253 7.69 2.93 -21.95
C CYS A 253 8.86 3.25 -20.99
N LEU A 254 9.18 4.53 -20.80
CA LEU A 254 10.27 4.95 -19.91
C LEU A 254 9.91 4.79 -18.41
N ASP A 255 8.64 4.95 -18.07
CA ASP A 255 8.10 4.81 -16.71
C ASP A 255 8.02 3.32 -16.29
N GLU A 256 7.65 2.46 -17.24
CA GLU A 256 7.58 1.01 -17.04
C GLU A 256 8.97 0.38 -16.79
N VAL A 257 10.01 0.84 -17.48
CA VAL A 257 11.40 0.37 -17.27
C VAL A 257 11.90 0.68 -15.86
N LEU A 258 11.57 1.85 -15.31
CA LEU A 258 11.97 2.22 -13.95
C LEU A 258 11.20 1.42 -12.91
N THR A 259 9.89 1.26 -13.14
CA THR A 259 9.03 0.42 -12.31
C THR A 259 9.61 -0.99 -12.20
N MET A 260 10.05 -1.57 -13.32
CA MET A 260 10.67 -2.91 -13.32
C MET A 260 12.03 -2.97 -12.62
N GLN A 261 12.83 -1.91 -12.69
CA GLN A 261 14.08 -1.84 -11.91
C GLN A 261 13.81 -1.80 -10.40
N SER A 262 12.81 -1.04 -9.97
CA SER A 262 12.37 -1.01 -8.57
C SER A 262 11.84 -2.37 -8.13
N VAL A 263 11.00 -3.02 -8.94
CA VAL A 263 10.50 -4.38 -8.66
C VAL A 263 11.65 -5.35 -8.48
N LYS A 264 12.66 -5.33 -9.35
CA LYS A 264 13.83 -6.20 -9.22
C LYS A 264 14.56 -5.99 -7.89
N SER A 265 14.75 -4.73 -7.48
CA SER A 265 15.35 -4.40 -6.17
C SER A 265 14.53 -4.92 -4.99
N ILE A 266 13.19 -4.85 -5.08
CA ILE A 266 12.27 -5.37 -4.07
C ILE A 266 12.40 -6.89 -3.97
N ILE A 267 12.40 -7.59 -5.10
CA ILE A 267 12.56 -9.05 -5.15
C ILE A 267 13.89 -9.48 -4.52
N GLU A 268 15.00 -8.83 -4.85
CA GLU A 268 16.29 -9.13 -4.23
C GLU A 268 16.28 -8.88 -2.71
N THR A 269 15.52 -7.89 -2.24
CA THR A 269 15.36 -7.61 -0.80
C THR A 269 14.58 -8.71 -0.10
N VAL A 270 13.51 -9.21 -0.73
CA VAL A 270 12.71 -10.34 -0.24
C VAL A 270 13.55 -11.60 -0.15
N GLU A 271 14.37 -11.89 -1.17
CA GLU A 271 15.30 -13.02 -1.17
C GLU A 271 16.34 -12.91 -0.03
N ARG A 272 16.97 -11.75 0.15
CA ARG A 272 17.92 -11.51 1.26
C ARG A 272 17.23 -11.65 2.62
N THR A 273 15.99 -11.21 2.74
CA THR A 273 15.21 -11.31 3.98
C THR A 273 14.87 -12.76 4.30
N TRP A 274 14.56 -13.56 3.27
CA TRP A 274 14.27 -14.98 3.43
C TRP A 274 15.47 -15.78 3.96
N THR A 275 16.69 -15.47 3.50
CA THR A 275 17.90 -16.20 3.92
C THR A 275 18.25 -15.95 5.38
N ILE A 276 18.05 -14.72 5.88
CA ILE A 276 18.31 -14.36 7.28
C ILE A 276 17.14 -14.67 8.23
N ARG A 277 16.04 -15.26 7.74
CA ARG A 277 14.80 -15.45 8.51
C ARG A 277 15.00 -16.24 9.81
N LYS A 278 15.97 -17.15 9.86
CA LYS A 278 16.25 -18.00 11.04
C LYS A 278 17.04 -17.26 12.12
N SER A 279 17.96 -16.38 11.71
CA SER A 279 18.82 -15.61 12.63
C SER A 279 18.20 -14.29 13.08
N CYS A 280 17.25 -13.74 12.32
CA CYS A 280 16.59 -12.47 12.64
C CYS A 280 15.31 -12.64 13.48
N ASN A 281 14.92 -11.57 14.16
CA ASN A 281 13.64 -11.48 14.85
C ASN A 281 12.51 -11.53 13.81
N ILE A 282 11.46 -12.30 14.08
CA ILE A 282 10.27 -12.40 13.23
C ILE A 282 9.63 -11.03 12.95
N ARG A 283 9.73 -10.09 13.90
CA ARG A 283 9.25 -8.71 13.76
C ARG A 283 10.02 -7.93 12.68
N ASP A 284 11.33 -8.14 12.59
CA ASP A 284 12.17 -7.45 11.60
C ASP A 284 11.90 -7.99 10.20
N VAL A 285 11.77 -9.31 10.06
CA VAL A 285 11.35 -9.96 8.81
C VAL A 285 9.99 -9.43 8.36
N ARG A 286 9.01 -9.37 9.28
CA ARG A 286 7.69 -8.82 9.00
C ARG A 286 7.75 -7.35 8.55
N ASN A 287 8.57 -6.53 9.21
CA ASN A 287 8.71 -5.13 8.86
C ASN A 287 9.31 -4.93 7.46
N ILE A 288 10.34 -5.71 7.09
CA ILE A 288 10.95 -5.62 5.77
C ILE A 288 9.96 -6.03 4.67
N LEU A 289 9.27 -7.17 4.86
CA LEU A 289 8.26 -7.63 3.90
C LEU A 289 7.09 -6.65 3.76
N ARG A 290 6.64 -6.04 4.87
CA ARG A 290 5.63 -4.99 4.86
C ARG A 290 6.07 -3.76 4.07
N THR A 291 7.33 -3.32 4.22
CA THR A 291 7.88 -2.20 3.44
C THR A 291 7.94 -2.53 1.96
N CYS A 292 8.44 -3.72 1.59
CA CYS A 292 8.46 -4.21 0.20
C CYS A 292 7.07 -4.18 -0.43
N LYS A 293 6.05 -4.63 0.32
CA LYS A 293 4.65 -4.61 -0.13
C LYS A 293 4.14 -3.20 -0.34
N GLU A 294 4.47 -2.26 0.55
CA GLU A 294 4.03 -0.88 0.42
C GLU A 294 4.65 -0.18 -0.79
N GLU A 295 5.94 -0.43 -1.05
CA GLU A 295 6.59 0.04 -2.27
C GLU A 295 5.91 -0.51 -3.53
N LEU A 296 5.55 -1.81 -3.54
CA LEU A 296 4.78 -2.39 -4.65
C LEU A 296 3.40 -1.76 -4.82
N ARG A 297 2.69 -1.39 -3.74
CA ARG A 297 1.40 -0.70 -3.85
C ARG A 297 1.53 0.71 -4.43
N ILE A 298 2.60 1.42 -4.07
CA ILE A 298 2.90 2.74 -4.64
C ILE A 298 3.22 2.60 -6.13
N LEU A 299 3.97 1.57 -6.52
CA LEU A 299 4.21 1.29 -7.94
C LEU A 299 2.90 0.90 -8.65
N ALA A 300 2.06 0.08 -8.00
CA ALA A 300 0.80 -0.40 -8.56
C ALA A 300 -0.16 0.76 -8.86
N SER A 301 -0.32 1.70 -7.94
CA SER A 301 -1.21 2.87 -8.10
C SER A 301 -0.80 3.80 -9.24
N ASN A 302 0.46 3.79 -9.64
CA ASN A 302 0.99 4.56 -10.76
C ASN A 302 1.02 3.77 -12.08
N SER A 303 0.63 2.50 -12.06
CA SER A 303 0.70 1.60 -13.20
C SER A 303 -0.70 1.12 -13.63
N SER A 304 -0.85 0.72 -14.89
CA SER A 304 -2.11 0.19 -15.41
C SER A 304 -1.85 -0.98 -16.35
N GLY A 305 -2.88 -1.75 -16.68
CA GLY A 305 -2.73 -2.91 -17.56
C GLY A 305 -1.96 -4.06 -16.88
N SER A 306 -1.12 -4.75 -17.67
CA SER A 306 -0.39 -5.93 -17.19
C SER A 306 0.65 -5.64 -16.12
N THR A 307 1.32 -4.48 -16.20
CA THR A 307 2.25 -4.00 -15.19
C THR A 307 1.55 -3.84 -13.83
N GLY A 308 0.37 -3.21 -13.82
CA GLY A 308 -0.42 -3.02 -12.59
C GLY A 308 -0.95 -4.32 -12.03
N ALA A 309 -1.48 -5.19 -12.90
CA ALA A 309 -1.89 -6.54 -12.50
C ALA A 309 -0.73 -7.33 -11.88
N PHE A 310 0.46 -7.24 -12.45
CA PHE A 310 1.66 -7.91 -11.94
C PHE A 310 2.10 -7.37 -10.58
N LEU A 311 2.06 -6.05 -10.38
CA LEU A 311 2.39 -5.43 -9.09
C LEU A 311 1.37 -5.81 -8.00
N SER A 312 0.09 -5.87 -8.33
CA SER A 312 -0.95 -6.40 -7.43
C SER A 312 -0.74 -7.88 -7.13
N PHE A 313 -0.39 -8.69 -8.14
CA PHE A 313 -0.04 -10.10 -7.96
C PHE A 313 1.15 -10.27 -7.01
N LEU A 314 2.22 -9.47 -7.17
CA LEU A 314 3.37 -9.50 -6.27
C LEU A 314 2.99 -9.12 -4.84
N CYS A 315 2.03 -8.22 -4.63
CA CYS A 315 1.53 -7.92 -3.28
C CYS A 315 0.87 -9.13 -2.62
N GLU A 316 0.06 -9.89 -3.37
CA GLU A 316 -0.54 -11.14 -2.90
C GLU A 316 0.53 -12.21 -2.65
N TYR A 317 1.53 -12.31 -3.54
CA TYR A 317 2.66 -13.21 -3.36
C TYR A 317 3.45 -12.91 -2.08
N LEU A 318 3.71 -11.63 -1.77
CA LEU A 318 4.38 -11.25 -0.53
C LEU A 318 3.55 -11.55 0.72
N ASP A 319 2.22 -11.45 0.65
CA ASP A 319 1.36 -11.92 1.74
C ASP A 319 1.54 -13.41 1.97
N ALA A 320 1.52 -14.22 0.90
CA ALA A 320 1.77 -15.66 0.99
C ALA A 320 3.15 -15.95 1.62
N VAL A 321 4.21 -15.27 1.16
CA VAL A 321 5.57 -15.42 1.74
C VAL A 321 5.57 -15.06 3.22
N GLN A 322 4.89 -13.97 3.63
CA GLN A 322 4.81 -13.59 5.03
C GLN A 322 4.10 -14.68 5.86
N PHE A 323 2.96 -15.19 5.41
CA PHE A 323 2.26 -16.25 6.12
C PHE A 323 3.12 -17.51 6.24
N ILE A 324 3.86 -17.88 5.18
CA ILE A 324 4.78 -19.01 5.20
C ILE A 324 5.87 -18.82 6.26
N VAL A 325 6.49 -17.64 6.34
CA VAL A 325 7.52 -17.37 7.38
C VAL A 325 6.92 -17.54 8.77
N GLU A 326 5.71 -17.01 9.01
CA GLU A 326 5.05 -17.10 10.31
C GLU A 326 4.67 -18.54 10.68
N ILE A 327 4.18 -19.32 9.71
CA ILE A 327 3.88 -20.75 9.88
C ILE A 327 5.17 -21.53 10.18
N LEU A 328 6.24 -21.36 9.40
CA LEU A 328 7.52 -22.04 9.63
C LEU A 328 8.10 -21.72 11.02
N ARG A 329 7.96 -20.47 11.48
CA ARG A 329 8.39 -20.05 12.82
C ARG A 329 7.59 -20.77 13.91
N SER A 330 6.30 -21.00 13.69
CA SER A 330 5.42 -21.69 14.65
C SER A 330 5.82 -23.16 14.86
N PHE A 331 6.38 -23.82 13.84
CA PHE A 331 6.90 -25.19 13.96
C PHE A 331 8.26 -25.28 14.68
N GLN A 332 9.01 -24.18 14.79
CA GLN A 332 10.33 -24.15 15.44
C GLN A 332 10.26 -23.82 16.93
N LEU A 333 9.18 -23.20 17.40
CA LEU A 333 8.95 -22.89 18.82
C LEU A 333 7.90 -23.84 19.39
N ASP A 334 8.36 -24.97 19.94
CA ASP A 334 7.50 -26.00 20.55
C ASP A 334 6.77 -25.52 21.84
N ASN A 335 7.12 -24.33 22.34
CA ASN A 335 6.45 -23.64 23.46
C ASN A 335 6.98 -22.21 23.53
N SER A 336 6.19 -21.18 23.22
CA SER A 336 6.23 -19.91 23.98
C SER A 336 5.15 -18.91 23.56
N TYR A 337 4.75 -18.13 24.55
CA TYR A 337 3.80 -17.03 24.60
C TYR A 337 4.11 -15.82 23.69
N ASP A 338 4.94 -15.97 22.64
CA ASP A 338 5.44 -14.87 21.79
C ASP A 338 4.84 -14.81 20.37
N LEU A 339 4.04 -15.81 19.96
CA LEU A 339 3.19 -15.65 18.79
C LEU A 339 1.98 -14.78 19.17
N GLY A 340 1.74 -13.70 18.43
CA GLY A 340 0.47 -12.98 18.50
C GLY A 340 -0.73 -13.94 18.31
N PRO A 341 -1.97 -13.51 18.58
CA PRO A 341 -3.13 -14.38 18.81
C PRO A 341 -3.62 -15.19 17.59
N THR A 342 -2.89 -15.20 16.47
CA THR A 342 -3.29 -15.90 15.24
C THR A 342 -2.71 -17.30 15.24
N SER A 343 -3.57 -18.31 15.40
CA SER A 343 -3.15 -19.72 15.35
C SER A 343 -2.55 -20.09 13.98
N PRO A 344 -1.64 -21.08 13.91
CA PRO A 344 -1.10 -21.60 12.64
C PRO A 344 -2.20 -21.99 11.65
N ASP A 345 -3.36 -22.40 12.15
CA ASP A 345 -4.55 -22.73 11.36
C ASP A 345 -5.11 -21.54 10.60
N ILE A 346 -5.24 -20.39 11.27
CA ILE A 346 -5.70 -19.15 10.65
C ILE A 346 -4.66 -18.66 9.63
N LEU A 347 -3.37 -18.84 9.91
CA LEU A 347 -2.31 -18.49 8.97
C LEU A 347 -2.33 -19.37 7.72
N LEU A 348 -2.59 -20.67 7.86
CA LEU A 348 -2.73 -21.59 6.73
C LEU A 348 -3.96 -21.24 5.89
N GLU A 349 -5.10 -20.90 6.51
CA GLU A 349 -6.29 -20.46 5.80
C GLU A 349 -6.05 -19.14 5.03
N LYS A 350 -5.30 -18.20 5.62
CA LYS A 350 -4.88 -16.96 4.94
C LYS A 350 -3.95 -17.23 3.77
N LEU A 351 -3.00 -18.17 3.92
CA LEU A 351 -2.14 -18.63 2.84
C LEU A 351 -2.97 -19.23 1.68
N ASP A 352 -3.88 -20.15 1.98
CA ASP A 352 -4.79 -20.74 0.98
C ASP A 352 -5.65 -19.69 0.29
N THR A 353 -6.13 -18.69 1.04
CA THR A 353 -6.91 -17.58 0.49
C THR A 353 -6.09 -16.71 -0.45
N SER A 354 -4.84 -16.39 -0.09
CA SER A 354 -3.91 -15.65 -0.96
C SER A 354 -3.60 -16.44 -2.24
N ILE A 355 -3.30 -17.74 -2.14
CA ILE A 355 -3.07 -18.62 -3.30
C ILE A 355 -4.31 -18.68 -4.19
N ARG A 356 -5.51 -18.78 -3.60
CA ARG A 356 -6.77 -18.76 -4.36
C ARG A 356 -6.98 -17.42 -5.08
N ARG A 357 -6.69 -16.29 -4.42
CA ARG A 357 -6.74 -14.96 -5.05
C ARG A 357 -5.76 -14.88 -6.22
N MET A 358 -4.53 -15.35 -6.05
CA MET A 358 -3.56 -15.43 -7.15
C MET A 358 -4.10 -16.25 -8.33
N LYS A 359 -4.74 -17.40 -8.08
CA LYS A 359 -5.30 -18.25 -9.15
C LYS A 359 -6.55 -17.67 -9.81
N CYS A 360 -7.47 -17.08 -9.03
CA CYS A 360 -8.81 -16.72 -9.50
C CYS A 360 -8.93 -15.25 -9.91
N CYS A 361 -8.09 -14.37 -9.38
CA CYS A 361 -8.15 -12.93 -9.67
C CYS A 361 -7.19 -12.50 -10.77
N TYR A 362 -6.41 -13.42 -11.35
CA TYR A 362 -5.45 -13.11 -12.40
C TYR A 362 -5.57 -14.08 -13.57
N ALA A 363 -5.51 -13.56 -14.78
CA ALA A 363 -5.49 -14.31 -16.03
C ALA A 363 -4.20 -14.02 -16.81
N GLY A 364 -3.83 -14.90 -17.73
CA GLY A 364 -2.67 -14.69 -18.62
C GLY A 364 -1.33 -15.00 -17.96
N PHE A 365 -1.32 -15.93 -17.00
CA PHE A 365 -0.10 -16.47 -16.42
C PHE A 365 0.84 -16.98 -17.51
N ASN A 366 2.14 -16.66 -17.39
CA ASN A 366 3.16 -17.43 -18.06
C ASN A 366 3.54 -18.65 -17.20
N ARG A 367 4.27 -19.59 -17.80
CA ARG A 367 4.66 -20.83 -17.12
C ARG A 367 5.45 -20.60 -15.84
N GLY A 368 6.34 -19.60 -15.82
CA GLY A 368 7.11 -19.26 -14.62
C GLY A 368 6.22 -18.84 -13.46
N MET A 369 5.20 -18.02 -13.71
CA MET A 369 4.23 -17.63 -12.70
C MET A 369 3.33 -18.80 -12.28
N GLU A 370 2.91 -19.66 -13.21
CA GLU A 370 2.13 -20.87 -12.87
C GLU A 370 2.91 -21.78 -11.94
N ILE A 371 4.20 -22.02 -12.24
CA ILE A 371 5.10 -22.83 -11.40
C ILE A 371 5.16 -22.23 -9.99
N GLN A 372 5.32 -20.91 -9.86
CA GLN A 372 5.41 -20.26 -8.55
C GLN A 372 4.13 -20.40 -7.72
N VAL A 373 2.97 -20.20 -8.33
CA VAL A 373 1.69 -20.38 -7.63
C VAL A 373 1.48 -21.85 -7.27
N CYS A 374 1.92 -22.78 -8.13
CA CYS A 374 1.90 -24.22 -7.83
C CYS A 374 2.85 -24.58 -6.67
N GLU A 375 4.03 -23.96 -6.58
CA GLU A 375 4.98 -24.18 -5.48
C GLU A 375 4.45 -23.66 -4.14
N LEU A 376 3.78 -22.50 -4.13
CA LEU A 376 3.09 -22.01 -2.94
C LEU A 376 1.96 -22.95 -2.51
N ALA A 377 1.19 -23.47 -3.47
CA ALA A 377 0.15 -24.47 -3.20
C ALA A 377 0.73 -25.80 -2.70
N LEU A 378 1.86 -26.23 -3.25
CA LEU A 378 2.60 -27.41 -2.82
C LEU A 378 3.02 -27.27 -1.36
N LEU A 379 3.60 -26.11 -1.00
CA LEU A 379 4.00 -25.79 0.36
C LEU A 379 2.80 -25.73 1.33
N ALA A 380 1.69 -25.11 0.93
CA ALA A 380 0.46 -25.07 1.74
C ALA A 380 -0.09 -26.48 2.05
N ASN A 381 -0.10 -27.37 1.05
CA ASN A 381 -0.53 -28.76 1.29
C ASN A 381 0.47 -29.55 2.14
N LEU A 382 1.77 -29.27 2.06
CA LEU A 382 2.76 -29.86 2.96
C LEU A 382 2.57 -29.42 4.42
N PHE A 383 2.23 -28.14 4.65
CA PHE A 383 1.81 -27.68 5.98
C PHE A 383 0.52 -28.35 6.45
N GLY A 384 -0.44 -28.56 5.54
CA GLY A 384 -1.64 -29.35 5.83
C GLY A 384 -1.31 -30.80 6.23
N LEU A 385 -0.34 -31.41 5.54
CA LEU A 385 0.12 -32.77 5.82
C LEU A 385 0.85 -32.89 7.15
N SER A 386 1.67 -31.89 7.53
CA SER A 386 2.34 -31.88 8.85
C SER A 386 1.33 -31.80 10.00
N LYS A 387 0.15 -31.21 9.78
CA LYS A 387 -0.94 -31.13 10.76
C LYS A 387 -1.82 -32.39 10.82
N VAL A 388 -2.32 -32.85 9.67
CA VAL A 388 -3.32 -33.94 9.59
C VAL A 388 -2.66 -35.32 9.58
N GLY A 389 -1.35 -35.37 9.34
CA GLY A 389 -0.58 -36.60 9.19
C GLY A 389 -0.73 -37.23 7.80
N ILE A 390 0.20 -38.13 7.48
CA ILE A 390 0.32 -38.79 6.16
C ILE A 390 -0.91 -39.66 5.81
N GLN A 391 -1.79 -39.94 6.76
CA GLN A 391 -2.94 -40.82 6.55
C GLN A 391 -4.08 -40.16 5.73
N SER A 392 -3.99 -38.85 5.48
CA SER A 392 -5.00 -38.14 4.68
C SER A 392 -4.81 -38.41 3.19
N LYS A 393 -5.56 -39.38 2.66
CA LYS A 393 -5.62 -39.67 1.22
C LYS A 393 -5.94 -38.42 0.38
N LEU A 394 -6.86 -37.58 0.85
CA LEU A 394 -7.26 -36.35 0.14
C LEU A 394 -6.10 -35.36 -0.03
N VAL A 395 -5.25 -35.19 1.00
CA VAL A 395 -4.11 -34.26 0.94
C VAL A 395 -2.99 -34.86 0.07
N LEU A 396 -2.76 -36.18 0.17
CA LEU A 396 -1.81 -36.89 -0.68
C LEU A 396 -2.20 -36.86 -2.17
N ASP A 397 -3.48 -37.07 -2.49
CA ASP A 397 -3.99 -36.99 -3.87
C ASP A 397 -3.79 -35.57 -4.44
N LYS A 398 -4.03 -34.52 -3.64
CA LYS A 398 -3.75 -33.13 -4.03
C LYS A 398 -2.26 -32.87 -4.25
N LEU A 399 -1.39 -33.37 -3.37
CA LEU A 399 0.06 -33.24 -3.52
C LEU A 399 0.54 -33.93 -4.80
N HIS A 400 0.08 -35.16 -5.04
CA HIS A 400 0.41 -35.91 -6.24
C HIS A 400 -0.06 -35.20 -7.52
N TRP A 401 -1.29 -34.66 -7.51
CA TRP A 401 -1.81 -33.87 -8.62
C TRP A 401 -0.94 -32.63 -8.90
N MET A 402 -0.52 -31.89 -7.86
CA MET A 402 0.33 -30.70 -8.04
C MET A 402 1.73 -31.04 -8.54
N ILE A 403 2.33 -32.14 -8.07
CA ILE A 403 3.62 -32.62 -8.56
C ILE A 403 3.52 -32.96 -10.05
N ASN A 404 2.49 -33.70 -10.45
CA ASN A 404 2.25 -34.02 -11.86
C ASN A 404 1.99 -32.76 -12.70
N ARG A 405 1.26 -31.77 -12.17
CA ARG A 405 1.05 -30.48 -12.85
C ARG A 405 2.37 -29.74 -13.08
N LEU A 406 3.25 -29.70 -12.08
CA LEU A 406 4.58 -29.10 -12.19
C LEU A 406 5.44 -29.81 -13.24
N ASP A 407 5.38 -31.14 -13.30
CA ASP A 407 6.04 -31.93 -14.34
C ASP A 407 5.51 -31.59 -15.74
N CYS A 408 4.19 -31.51 -15.91
CA CYS A 408 3.58 -31.14 -17.18
C CYS A 408 4.02 -29.75 -17.65
N LEU A 409 4.15 -28.78 -16.73
CA LEU A 409 4.60 -27.42 -17.05
C LEU A 409 6.06 -27.38 -17.53
N CYS A 410 6.89 -28.33 -17.09
CA CYS A 410 8.31 -28.43 -17.42
C CYS A 410 8.62 -29.47 -18.53
N ALA A 411 7.62 -30.18 -19.05
CA ALA A 411 7.81 -31.36 -19.90
C ALA A 411 8.51 -31.08 -21.24
N ASP A 412 8.37 -29.88 -21.79
CA ASP A 412 8.99 -29.48 -23.06
C ASP A 412 10.37 -28.80 -22.87
N GLY A 413 10.89 -28.76 -21.65
CA GLY A 413 12.19 -28.17 -21.33
C GLY A 413 12.24 -26.64 -21.37
N SER A 414 11.11 -25.96 -21.57
CA SER A 414 11.04 -24.49 -21.60
C SER A 414 11.21 -23.83 -20.22
N CYS A 415 11.00 -24.60 -19.15
CA CYS A 415 11.18 -24.20 -17.76
C CYS A 415 11.74 -25.39 -16.97
N GLU A 416 12.56 -25.12 -15.95
CA GLU A 416 13.08 -26.15 -15.05
C GLU A 416 12.36 -26.12 -13.70
N LEU A 417 12.14 -27.32 -13.15
CA LEU A 417 11.70 -27.45 -11.75
C LEU A 417 12.75 -26.83 -10.82
N SER A 418 12.27 -26.04 -9.86
CA SER A 418 13.09 -25.59 -8.75
C SER A 418 13.68 -26.78 -7.98
N TYR A 419 14.76 -26.52 -7.24
CA TYR A 419 15.34 -27.50 -6.34
C TYR A 419 14.29 -28.06 -5.36
N PHE A 420 13.45 -27.18 -4.79
CA PHE A 420 12.35 -27.54 -3.90
C PHE A 420 11.38 -28.55 -4.54
N SER A 421 10.82 -28.23 -5.70
CA SER A 421 9.86 -29.10 -6.40
C SER A 421 10.47 -30.45 -6.80
N ARG A 422 11.74 -30.44 -7.21
CA ARG A 422 12.48 -31.65 -7.60
C ARG A 422 12.72 -32.58 -6.42
N GLU A 423 13.13 -32.06 -5.28
CA GLU A 423 13.36 -32.87 -4.08
C GLU A 423 12.04 -33.40 -3.49
N ILE A 424 10.95 -32.61 -3.55
CA ILE A 424 9.62 -33.10 -3.16
C ILE A 424 9.19 -34.25 -4.05
N LYS A 425 9.30 -34.10 -5.37
CA LYS A 425 8.96 -35.17 -6.31
C LYS A 425 9.71 -36.46 -6.00
N LYS A 426 11.04 -36.38 -5.83
CA LYS A 426 11.86 -37.54 -5.44
C LYS A 426 11.38 -38.18 -4.13
N ALA A 427 11.04 -37.38 -3.13
CA ALA A 427 10.56 -37.88 -1.85
C ALA A 427 9.21 -38.59 -1.99
N PHE A 428 8.33 -38.12 -2.87
CA PHE A 428 7.05 -38.78 -3.16
C PHE A 428 7.22 -40.06 -3.99
N ASP A 429 8.10 -40.05 -4.99
CA ASP A 429 8.42 -41.23 -5.81
C ASP A 429 9.10 -42.35 -4.98
N ALA A 430 9.83 -41.98 -3.92
CA ALA A 430 10.55 -42.90 -3.04
C ALA A 430 9.72 -43.44 -1.85
N ASN A 431 8.39 -43.30 -1.86
CA ASN A 431 7.48 -43.64 -0.75
C ASN A 431 7.76 -42.83 0.52
N PHE A 432 7.37 -41.56 0.46
CA PHE A 432 7.41 -40.55 1.51
C PHE A 432 7.28 -41.04 2.96
N VAL A 433 8.28 -40.74 3.81
CA VAL A 433 8.26 -40.98 5.26
C VAL A 433 8.11 -39.63 5.98
N GLY A 434 7.04 -39.42 6.74
CA GLY A 434 6.62 -38.09 7.21
C GLY A 434 7.57 -37.33 8.13
N HIS A 435 8.65 -37.96 8.61
CA HIS A 435 9.74 -37.23 9.27
C HIS A 435 10.48 -36.28 8.33
N ASP A 436 10.38 -36.50 7.01
CA ASP A 436 11.02 -35.65 6.00
C ASP A 436 10.22 -34.37 5.69
N ILE A 437 8.97 -34.23 6.15
CA ILE A 437 8.11 -33.05 5.84
C ILE A 437 8.82 -31.75 6.21
N PHE A 438 9.37 -31.64 7.43
CA PHE A 438 10.02 -30.42 7.89
C PHE A 438 11.28 -30.07 7.09
N THR A 439 12.06 -31.09 6.72
CA THR A 439 13.24 -30.92 5.87
C THR A 439 12.83 -30.39 4.49
N LEU A 440 11.76 -30.93 3.90
CA LEU A 440 11.25 -30.48 2.61
C LEU A 440 10.68 -29.06 2.66
N LEU A 441 9.96 -28.69 3.73
CA LEU A 441 9.43 -27.34 3.94
C LEU A 441 10.56 -26.28 3.95
N GLU A 442 11.73 -26.64 4.46
CA GLU A 442 12.90 -25.75 4.54
C GLU A 442 13.63 -25.57 3.20
N LEU A 443 13.37 -26.43 2.20
CA LEU A 443 13.96 -26.32 0.87
C LEU A 443 13.34 -25.19 0.03
N PHE A 444 12.18 -24.68 0.43
CA PHE A 444 11.51 -23.60 -0.30
C PHE A 444 12.32 -22.30 -0.25
N HIS A 445 12.38 -21.62 -1.39
CA HIS A 445 12.98 -20.30 -1.50
C HIS A 445 12.09 -19.41 -2.38
N PRO A 446 11.59 -18.28 -1.87
CA PRO A 446 10.79 -17.37 -2.68
C PRO A 446 11.69 -16.78 -3.76
N LYS A 447 11.26 -16.92 -5.02
CA LYS A 447 11.94 -16.35 -6.17
C LYS A 447 10.89 -15.92 -7.20
N PRO A 448 10.13 -14.85 -6.94
CA PRO A 448 9.08 -14.39 -7.84
C PRO A 448 9.65 -14.03 -9.23
N THR A 449 8.91 -14.37 -10.27
CA THR A 449 9.34 -14.15 -11.66
C THR A 449 9.15 -12.69 -12.00
N THR A 450 10.05 -12.16 -12.82
CA THR A 450 9.97 -10.79 -13.35
C THR A 450 9.40 -10.76 -14.76
N ASP A 451 9.33 -11.90 -15.43
CA ASP A 451 8.54 -12.05 -16.65
C ASP A 451 7.09 -12.37 -16.22
N TYR A 452 6.15 -11.53 -16.64
CA TYR A 452 4.73 -11.62 -16.32
C TYR A 452 3.83 -11.57 -17.56
N GLY A 453 4.42 -11.56 -18.77
CA GLY A 453 3.69 -11.61 -20.03
C GLY A 453 2.48 -10.67 -20.11
N MET A 454 1.32 -11.24 -20.44
CA MET A 454 0.05 -10.53 -20.63
C MET A 454 -0.89 -10.71 -19.43
N LEU A 455 -0.34 -10.63 -18.21
CA LEU A 455 -1.13 -10.76 -16.99
C LEU A 455 -2.25 -9.72 -16.94
N LYS A 456 -3.43 -10.12 -16.44
CA LYS A 456 -4.57 -9.23 -16.25
C LYS A 456 -5.28 -9.56 -14.96
N THR A 457 -5.76 -8.54 -14.26
CA THR A 457 -6.65 -8.73 -13.11
C THR A 457 -8.05 -9.05 -13.62
N ILE A 458 -8.65 -10.12 -13.11
CA ILE A 458 -10.05 -10.47 -13.33
C ILE A 458 -10.85 -9.71 -12.27
N SER A 459 -11.37 -8.53 -12.61
CA SER A 459 -12.39 -7.87 -11.80
C SER A 459 -13.73 -8.53 -12.10
N ALA A 460 -14.28 -9.25 -11.12
CA ALA A 460 -15.69 -9.55 -11.11
C ALA A 460 -16.43 -8.27 -10.72
N ASP A 461 -16.62 -7.36 -11.68
CA ASP A 461 -17.67 -6.37 -11.54
C ASP A 461 -18.99 -7.15 -11.55
N LEU A 462 -19.57 -7.33 -10.37
CA LEU A 462 -20.98 -7.71 -10.23
C LEU A 462 -21.84 -6.54 -10.70
N GLN A 463 -21.77 -6.21 -11.99
CA GLN A 463 -22.89 -5.62 -12.69
C GLN A 463 -23.81 -6.76 -13.07
N SER A 464 -25.05 -6.64 -12.62
CA SER A 464 -26.15 -7.58 -12.84
C SER A 464 -26.17 -8.16 -14.26
N GLY A 465 -26.10 -9.49 -14.35
CA GLY A 465 -26.68 -10.24 -15.47
C GLY A 465 -25.71 -10.69 -16.56
N GLN A 466 -24.86 -11.66 -16.25
CA GLN A 466 -24.78 -12.94 -16.97
C GLN A 466 -23.74 -13.83 -16.27
N ILE A 467 -24.22 -14.92 -15.67
CA ILE A 467 -23.36 -16.00 -15.22
C ILE A 467 -22.81 -16.67 -16.47
N VAL A 468 -21.59 -16.33 -16.86
CA VAL A 468 -20.75 -17.28 -17.60
C VAL A 468 -19.89 -17.94 -16.54
N ALA A 469 -20.27 -19.17 -16.18
CA ALA A 469 -19.40 -20.02 -15.40
C ALA A 469 -18.08 -20.16 -16.16
N PRO A 470 -16.91 -19.93 -15.54
CA PRO A 470 -15.67 -20.44 -16.09
C PRO A 470 -15.75 -21.96 -15.93
N HIS A 471 -16.22 -22.64 -16.98
CA HIS A 471 -15.77 -24.00 -17.21
C HIS A 471 -14.25 -23.92 -17.41
N ASP A 472 -13.55 -24.73 -16.62
CA ASP A 472 -12.10 -24.84 -16.55
C ASP A 472 -11.41 -23.75 -15.71
N CYS A 473 -11.72 -23.76 -14.41
CA CYS A 473 -10.70 -23.47 -13.40
C CYS A 473 -9.72 -24.65 -13.38
N TRP A 474 -8.56 -24.44 -14.01
CA TRP A 474 -7.46 -25.39 -14.15
C TRP A 474 -6.84 -25.86 -12.83
#